data_AF-A0A3S9ZN28-F1
#
_entry.id   AF-A0A3S9ZN28-F1
#
_cell.length_a   1.000
_cell.length_b   1.000
_cell.length_c   1.000
_cell.angle_alpha   90.00
_cell.angle_beta   90.00
_cell.angle_gamma   90.00
#
_symmetry.space_group_name_H-M   'P 1'
#
loop_
_entity.id
_entity.type
_entity.pdbx_description
1 polymer ?
#
loop_
_entity_poly.entity_id
_entity_poly.type
_entity_poly.pdbx_seq_one_letter_code
_entity_poly.pdbx_strand_id
1 'polypeptide(L)'
;MLAPTGSRHRLATALAALGLLAAGVAVQTAGAATPAHAATTHRVLFDDGHAEEAGNADWIISTSKPDPLAEDSSPSAETDWTGALSSWGVALQKSGGYSLKTATSALTYGGSATTDLSNFDTLVLPEPNTLFTTAEKAAIMNFVKNGGGLFMISDHTGADRNNDGEDAVEILNDLMTNNSVDSTDPFGFTIDSLDVGSGYPAAISDSADPVLHGDFGTVTKSLIADGTTATLKPADNAAVKGLVYRGGYSGNTGAFFVTSTFGSGRVAFWGDSSPVDDGTGQSGNTLYDGWNDSGATNAPLALNATAWLAGAGSSGGGGGGGSCTAAQLLGNNGFESGNTTWSASSGVITNSSSKSARTGSYYAWLDGYGTATTDTLSQSVTVPSGCTTAALSFFLHIDTAETTTSTAYDTLKVQVLNSSGTVLATLATYSNLNAASGYTQRTFSLASYAGQTVTLKFTGTEGSTLQTSFVVDDTALNVS
;
A
#
# COMPACT_ATOMS: atom_id res chain seq x y z
N MET A 1 3.82 76.19 58.36
CA MET A 1 4.69 77.39 58.31
C MET A 1 5.48 77.35 57.02
N LEU A 2 5.42 78.46 56.28
CA LEU A 2 6.40 78.95 55.28
C LEU A 2 6.68 78.11 54.01
N ALA A 3 6.22 78.66 52.88
CA ALA A 3 6.82 78.51 51.55
C ALA A 3 8.12 79.36 51.46
N PRO A 4 8.76 79.63 50.29
CA PRO A 4 8.94 78.94 48.99
C PRO A 4 10.45 78.99 48.56
N THR A 5 10.74 79.08 47.24
CA THR A 5 12.02 79.34 46.52
C THR A 5 12.74 78.09 46.00
N GLY A 6 13.28 78.01 44.78
CA GLY A 6 13.41 78.98 43.70
C GLY A 6 14.74 78.80 42.95
N SER A 7 14.68 78.19 41.76
CA SER A 7 15.46 78.54 40.54
C SER A 7 16.97 78.22 40.38
N ARG A 8 17.29 77.74 39.15
CA ARG A 8 18.55 77.87 38.35
C ARG A 8 19.74 77.02 38.84
N HIS A 9 20.57 76.37 38.02
CA HIS A 9 20.96 76.58 36.63
C HIS A 9 21.76 75.36 36.12
N ARG A 10 21.65 75.13 34.80
CA ARG A 10 22.72 74.74 33.85
C ARG A 10 23.21 73.28 33.81
N LEU A 11 23.06 72.76 32.59
CA LEU A 11 23.67 71.57 32.01
C LEU A 11 25.18 71.52 32.21
N ALA A 12 25.68 70.32 32.54
CA ALA A 12 26.97 69.83 32.09
C ALA A 12 26.84 68.32 31.83
N THR A 13 26.77 67.96 30.55
CA THR A 13 26.82 66.59 30.06
C THR A 13 28.29 66.18 29.97
N ALA A 14 28.70 65.08 30.63
CA ALA A 14 29.84 64.27 30.17
C ALA A 14 29.99 62.97 30.99
N LEU A 15 30.23 61.90 30.23
CA LEU A 15 30.76 60.58 30.57
C LEU A 15 29.84 59.56 31.27
N ALA A 16 29.26 58.71 30.42
CA ALA A 16 28.81 57.37 30.74
C ALA A 16 29.99 56.45 31.07
N ALA A 17 29.86 55.65 32.13
CA ALA A 17 30.64 54.44 32.36
C ALA A 17 29.66 53.26 32.48
N LEU A 18 29.95 52.20 31.72
CA LEU A 18 29.15 51.02 31.49
C LEU A 18 28.73 50.29 32.77
N GLY A 19 27.44 50.03 32.91
CA GLY A 19 26.91 48.89 33.66
C GLY A 19 26.27 47.91 32.67
N LEU A 20 26.85 46.72 32.52
CA LEU A 20 26.25 45.61 31.77
C LEU A 20 24.97 45.15 32.49
N LEU A 21 23.83 45.33 31.86
CA LEU A 21 22.61 44.56 32.12
C LEU A 21 22.14 43.97 30.79
N ALA A 22 22.32 42.66 30.65
CA ALA A 22 21.79 41.90 29.53
C ALA A 22 20.28 41.75 29.69
N ALA A 23 19.51 42.55 28.96
CA ALA A 23 18.10 42.31 28.71
C ALA A 23 18.00 41.55 27.38
N GLY A 24 17.76 40.23 27.47
CA GLY A 24 17.42 39.41 26.31
C GLY A 24 16.02 39.76 25.81
N VAL A 25 15.94 40.41 24.65
CA VAL A 25 14.68 40.54 23.90
C VAL A 25 14.47 39.23 23.17
N ALA A 26 13.55 38.40 23.68
CA ALA A 26 13.03 37.28 22.91
C ALA A 26 12.09 37.81 21.83
N VAL A 27 12.59 37.89 20.60
CA VAL A 27 11.75 38.09 19.42
C VAL A 27 10.95 36.80 19.21
N GLN A 28 9.66 36.81 19.53
CA GLN A 28 8.74 35.79 19.05
C GLN A 28 8.54 35.99 17.55
N THR A 29 9.30 35.26 16.75
CA THR A 29 8.91 34.99 15.38
C THR A 29 7.69 34.08 15.45
N ALA A 30 6.51 34.62 15.17
CA ALA A 30 5.37 33.81 14.79
C ALA A 30 5.81 32.99 13.56
N GLY A 31 6.16 31.72 13.78
CA GLY A 31 6.39 30.79 12.70
C GLY A 31 5.10 30.72 11.89
N ALA A 32 5.17 31.13 10.63
CA ALA A 32 4.12 30.78 9.68
C ALA A 32 3.95 29.27 9.79
N ALA A 33 2.76 28.83 10.18
CA ALA A 33 2.41 27.42 10.16
C ALA A 33 2.75 26.93 8.75
N THR A 34 3.67 25.96 8.66
CA THR A 34 3.83 25.16 7.45
C THR A 34 2.43 24.72 7.04
N PRO A 35 2.01 24.94 5.78
CA PRO A 35 0.78 24.35 5.30
C PRO A 35 0.88 22.86 5.61
N ALA A 36 -0.13 22.32 6.30
CA ALA A 36 -0.23 20.87 6.45
C ALA A 36 -0.10 20.30 5.03
N HIS A 37 0.90 19.43 4.81
CA HIS A 37 0.95 18.64 3.59
C HIS A 37 -0.42 17.99 3.46
N ALA A 38 -1.15 18.30 2.39
CA ALA A 38 -2.41 17.63 2.09
C ALA A 38 -2.10 16.13 2.11
N ALA A 39 -2.77 15.39 3.00
CA ALA A 39 -2.63 13.95 3.07
C ALA A 39 -2.89 13.37 1.67
N THR A 40 -2.10 12.37 1.28
CA THR A 40 -2.37 11.59 0.09
C THR A 40 -3.79 11.06 0.17
N THR A 41 -4.65 11.49 -0.77
CA THR A 41 -6.07 11.13 -0.75
C THR A 41 -6.23 9.67 -1.17
N HIS A 42 -6.70 8.83 -0.25
CA HIS A 42 -7.08 7.44 -0.50
C HIS A 42 -8.39 7.38 -1.31
N ARG A 43 -8.38 6.66 -2.42
CA ARG A 43 -9.50 6.60 -3.36
C ARG A 43 -10.29 5.32 -3.13
N VAL A 44 -11.53 5.43 -2.69
CA VAL A 44 -12.40 4.29 -2.39
C VAL A 44 -13.56 4.26 -3.37
N LEU A 45 -13.77 3.08 -3.97
CA LEU A 45 -14.91 2.80 -4.83
C LEU A 45 -15.87 1.86 -4.09
N PHE A 46 -17.12 2.28 -3.92
CA PHE A 46 -18.21 1.43 -3.47
C PHE A 46 -18.93 0.87 -4.69
N ASP A 47 -19.28 -0.41 -4.65
CA ASP A 47 -20.10 -1.03 -5.69
C ASP A 47 -21.59 -0.75 -5.46
N ASP A 48 -22.30 -0.58 -6.57
CA ASP A 48 -23.75 -0.44 -6.72
C ASP A 48 -24.19 -0.99 -8.10
N GLY A 49 -23.33 -1.80 -8.71
CA GLY A 49 -23.55 -2.41 -10.02
C GLY A 49 -24.20 -3.79 -9.95
N HIS A 50 -24.32 -4.36 -8.75
CA HIS A 50 -24.67 -5.76 -8.50
C HIS A 50 -25.83 -5.88 -7.50
N ALA A 51 -26.84 -5.02 -7.66
CA ALA A 51 -28.12 -5.06 -6.96
C ALA A 51 -28.06 -4.76 -5.44
N GLU A 52 -27.14 -3.89 -5.03
CA GLU A 52 -26.95 -3.38 -3.66
C GLU A 52 -28.17 -2.59 -3.12
N GLU A 53 -29.08 -2.17 -4.00
CA GLU A 53 -30.35 -1.49 -3.68
C GLU A 53 -31.59 -2.40 -3.87
N ALA A 54 -31.41 -3.72 -4.01
CA ALA A 54 -32.53 -4.63 -4.22
C ALA A 54 -33.35 -4.90 -2.95
N GLY A 55 -34.66 -5.07 -3.12
CA GLY A 55 -35.57 -5.36 -2.01
C GLY A 55 -35.62 -4.21 -1.01
N ASN A 56 -35.19 -4.46 0.22
CA ASN A 56 -35.06 -3.45 1.28
C ASN A 56 -33.61 -2.95 1.47
N ALA A 57 -32.66 -3.46 0.67
CA ALA A 57 -31.26 -3.06 0.73
C ALA A 57 -31.06 -1.64 0.19
N ASP A 58 -30.03 -0.97 0.67
CA ASP A 58 -29.64 0.36 0.19
C ASP A 58 -28.15 0.60 0.45
N TRP A 59 -27.31 -0.34 0.02
CA TRP A 59 -25.89 -0.40 0.37
C TRP A 59 -25.02 0.60 -0.39
N ILE A 60 -25.45 1.86 -0.39
CA ILE A 60 -24.82 2.99 -1.03
C ILE A 60 -24.46 4.05 0.01
N ILE A 61 -23.42 4.84 -0.29
CA ILE A 61 -22.99 5.97 0.56
C ILE A 61 -23.73 7.27 0.27
N SER A 62 -24.50 7.32 -0.82
CA SER A 62 -25.15 8.53 -1.36
C SER A 62 -26.01 8.17 -2.57
N THR A 63 -27.17 8.83 -2.70
CA THR A 63 -28.03 8.73 -3.89
C THR A 63 -27.43 9.46 -5.09
N SER A 64 -26.54 10.42 -4.86
CA SER A 64 -25.72 11.02 -5.91
C SER A 64 -24.56 10.10 -6.29
N LYS A 65 -24.63 9.54 -7.51
CA LYS A 65 -23.65 8.60 -8.07
C LYS A 65 -23.14 9.12 -9.43
N PRO A 66 -21.86 8.91 -9.79
CA PRO A 66 -20.84 8.22 -9.00
C PRO A 66 -20.21 9.10 -7.92
N ASP A 67 -20.54 10.39 -7.84
CA ASP A 67 -19.88 11.35 -6.94
C ASP A 67 -20.84 11.80 -5.83
N PRO A 68 -20.61 11.41 -4.56
CA PRO A 68 -21.50 11.76 -3.45
C PRO A 68 -21.46 13.25 -3.11
N LEU A 69 -20.40 13.97 -3.49
CA LEU A 69 -20.26 15.41 -3.24
C LEU A 69 -21.26 16.27 -4.03
N ALA A 70 -21.98 15.69 -4.99
CA ALA A 70 -23.07 16.37 -5.67
C ALA A 70 -24.39 16.33 -4.87
N GLU A 71 -24.54 15.48 -3.86
CA GLU A 71 -25.66 15.54 -2.90
C GLU A 71 -25.40 16.62 -1.85
N ASP A 72 -24.25 16.54 -1.17
CA ASP A 72 -23.67 17.62 -0.36
C ASP A 72 -22.15 17.66 -0.55
N SER A 73 -21.63 18.82 -0.96
CA SER A 73 -20.20 19.03 -1.25
C SER A 73 -19.30 19.15 -0.01
N SER A 74 -19.89 19.22 1.18
CA SER A 74 -19.22 19.42 2.46
C SER A 74 -19.98 18.72 3.60
N PRO A 75 -20.19 17.39 3.53
CA PRO A 75 -21.00 16.69 4.50
C PRO A 75 -20.36 16.75 5.89
N SER A 76 -21.19 16.96 6.89
CA SER A 76 -20.83 17.18 8.29
C SER A 76 -21.62 16.30 9.25
N ALA A 77 -22.83 15.91 8.87
CA ALA A 77 -23.69 14.92 9.49
C ALA A 77 -23.91 13.73 8.57
N GLU A 78 -24.18 12.57 9.15
CA GLU A 78 -24.43 11.31 8.46
C GLU A 78 -25.60 11.43 7.47
N THR A 79 -26.61 12.23 7.84
CA THR A 79 -27.80 12.53 7.02
C THR A 79 -27.59 13.58 5.93
N ASP A 80 -26.37 14.10 5.76
CA ASP A 80 -26.06 15.04 4.66
C ASP A 80 -25.95 14.29 3.32
N TRP A 81 -25.76 12.97 3.36
CA TRP A 81 -25.96 12.05 2.24
C TRP A 81 -27.08 11.05 2.57
N THR A 82 -27.66 10.45 1.52
CA THR A 82 -28.74 9.47 1.63
C THR A 82 -28.28 8.12 1.12
N GLY A 83 -28.39 7.08 1.93
CA GLY A 83 -27.92 5.72 1.61
C GLY A 83 -27.50 4.99 2.86
N ALA A 84 -27.82 3.71 3.04
CA ALA A 84 -27.59 3.02 4.31
C ALA A 84 -26.12 2.94 4.76
N LEU A 85 -25.16 3.38 3.94
CA LEU A 85 -23.74 3.47 4.29
C LEU A 85 -23.24 4.93 4.44
N SER A 86 -24.12 5.92 4.51
CA SER A 86 -23.72 7.34 4.47
C SER A 86 -22.78 7.72 5.61
N SER A 87 -22.97 7.18 6.80
CA SER A 87 -22.12 7.38 7.97
C SER A 87 -20.68 6.96 7.71
N TRP A 88 -20.48 5.85 6.99
CA TRP A 88 -19.16 5.42 6.56
C TRP A 88 -18.55 6.42 5.58
N GLY A 89 -19.30 6.80 4.55
CA GLY A 89 -18.86 7.76 3.55
C GLY A 89 -18.53 9.13 4.15
N VAL A 90 -19.43 9.69 4.93
CA VAL A 90 -19.29 10.98 5.61
C VAL A 90 -18.11 10.96 6.60
N ALA A 91 -17.92 9.87 7.35
CA ALA A 91 -16.77 9.76 8.26
C ALA A 91 -15.43 9.79 7.52
N LEU A 92 -15.31 9.05 6.41
CA LEU A 92 -14.12 9.09 5.55
C LEU A 92 -13.92 10.48 4.93
N GLN A 93 -14.98 11.10 4.41
CA GLN A 93 -14.93 12.43 3.81
C GLN A 93 -14.48 13.49 4.83
N LYS A 94 -15.03 13.47 6.05
CA LYS A 94 -14.69 14.41 7.14
C LYS A 94 -13.25 14.28 7.62
N SER A 95 -12.64 13.09 7.48
CA SER A 95 -11.21 12.92 7.83
C SER A 95 -10.28 13.71 6.90
N GLY A 96 -10.76 14.08 5.70
CA GLY A 96 -10.00 14.82 4.68
C GLY A 96 -8.94 13.99 3.96
N GLY A 97 -8.81 12.70 4.28
CA GLY A 97 -7.83 11.78 3.69
C GLY A 97 -8.39 10.90 2.56
N TYR A 98 -9.66 11.04 2.19
CA TYR A 98 -10.33 10.11 1.27
C TYR A 98 -11.10 10.84 0.16
N SER A 99 -11.21 10.18 -0.99
CA SER A 99 -12.15 10.53 -2.06
C SER A 99 -12.97 9.29 -2.39
N LEU A 100 -14.29 9.47 -2.47
CA LEU A 100 -15.23 8.37 -2.58
C LEU A 100 -15.96 8.43 -3.90
N LYS A 101 -16.19 7.27 -4.51
CA LYS A 101 -17.08 7.14 -5.67
C LYS A 101 -17.93 5.88 -5.54
N THR A 102 -19.00 5.84 -6.33
CA THR A 102 -19.87 4.67 -6.48
C THR A 102 -19.83 4.16 -7.92
N ALA A 103 -19.62 2.87 -8.13
CA ALA A 103 -19.72 2.22 -9.43
C ALA A 103 -21.14 1.72 -9.67
N THR A 104 -21.79 2.17 -10.74
CA THR A 104 -23.16 1.73 -11.13
C THR A 104 -23.13 0.90 -12.42
N SER A 105 -21.97 0.33 -12.75
CA SER A 105 -21.69 -0.33 -14.02
C SER A 105 -20.56 -1.34 -13.84
N ALA A 106 -20.35 -2.18 -14.84
CA ALA A 106 -19.39 -3.27 -14.75
C ALA A 106 -18.00 -2.86 -14.24
N LEU A 107 -17.48 -3.66 -13.31
CA LEU A 107 -16.16 -3.46 -12.71
C LEU A 107 -15.05 -3.80 -13.72
N THR A 108 -14.15 -2.85 -13.96
CA THR A 108 -13.07 -2.96 -14.94
C THR A 108 -11.72 -2.63 -14.31
N TYR A 109 -10.63 -3.15 -14.87
CA TYR A 109 -9.27 -2.87 -14.39
C TYR A 109 -8.30 -2.70 -15.55
N GLY A 110 -7.60 -1.56 -15.58
CA GLY A 110 -6.64 -1.21 -16.63
C GLY A 110 -7.29 -0.60 -17.88
N GLY A 111 -8.58 -0.25 -17.79
CA GLY A 111 -9.34 0.46 -18.80
C GLY A 111 -9.27 1.98 -18.67
N SER A 112 -10.28 2.66 -19.22
CA SER A 112 -10.36 4.14 -19.26
C SER A 112 -11.63 4.71 -18.61
N ALA A 113 -12.48 3.84 -18.04
CA ALA A 113 -13.66 4.29 -17.31
C ALA A 113 -13.25 5.09 -16.07
N THR A 114 -14.03 6.10 -15.69
CA THR A 114 -13.75 6.91 -14.49
C THR A 114 -13.89 6.11 -13.19
N THR A 115 -14.64 5.02 -13.24
CA THR A 115 -14.81 4.03 -12.17
C THR A 115 -13.96 2.77 -12.40
N ASP A 116 -13.02 2.78 -13.38
CA ASP A 116 -12.05 1.68 -13.53
C ASP A 116 -11.20 1.56 -12.27
N LEU A 117 -11.02 0.33 -11.78
CA LEU A 117 -10.35 0.01 -10.52
C LEU A 117 -8.90 0.50 -10.47
N SER A 118 -8.24 0.73 -11.61
CA SER A 118 -6.89 1.34 -11.63
C SER A 118 -6.86 2.78 -11.11
N ASN A 119 -8.02 3.44 -11.03
CA ASN A 119 -8.18 4.77 -10.45
C ASN A 119 -8.44 4.77 -8.95
N PHE A 120 -8.46 3.61 -8.29
CA PHE A 120 -8.80 3.48 -6.88
C PHE A 120 -7.73 2.72 -6.11
N ASP A 121 -7.75 2.88 -4.79
CA ASP A 121 -6.88 2.17 -3.86
C ASP A 121 -7.67 1.08 -3.12
N THR A 122 -9.00 1.22 -3.01
CA THR A 122 -9.88 0.23 -2.37
C THR A 122 -11.20 0.08 -3.14
N LEU A 123 -11.64 -1.16 -3.30
CA LEU A 123 -12.99 -1.54 -3.74
C LEU A 123 -13.75 -2.13 -2.55
N VAL A 124 -14.96 -1.63 -2.30
CA VAL A 124 -15.92 -2.17 -1.34
C VAL A 124 -17.04 -2.83 -2.11
N LEU A 125 -17.31 -4.10 -1.80
CA LEU A 125 -18.40 -4.91 -2.34
C LEU A 125 -19.41 -5.17 -1.21
N PRO A 126 -20.42 -4.31 -1.02
CA PRO A 126 -21.34 -4.42 0.09
C PRO A 126 -22.54 -5.31 -0.27
N GLU A 127 -22.49 -6.58 0.12
CA GLU A 127 -23.55 -7.58 -0.08
C GLU A 127 -24.05 -7.64 -1.54
N PRO A 128 -23.18 -8.03 -2.50
CA PRO A 128 -23.58 -8.14 -3.88
C PRO A 128 -24.71 -9.18 -4.02
N ASN A 129 -25.71 -8.85 -4.82
CA ASN A 129 -26.90 -9.63 -5.09
C ASN A 129 -27.01 -10.01 -6.57
N THR A 130 -25.93 -9.90 -7.34
CA THR A 130 -25.86 -10.39 -8.72
C THR A 130 -24.47 -10.93 -8.98
N LEU A 131 -24.39 -12.08 -9.66
CA LEU A 131 -23.10 -12.70 -10.00
C LEU A 131 -22.22 -11.77 -10.86
N PHE A 132 -20.96 -11.64 -10.45
CA PHE A 132 -19.93 -11.01 -11.26
C PHE A 132 -19.69 -11.79 -12.54
N THR A 133 -19.57 -11.09 -13.67
CA THR A 133 -19.15 -11.72 -14.93
C THR A 133 -17.72 -12.23 -14.85
N THR A 134 -17.32 -13.14 -15.77
CA THR A 134 -15.92 -13.59 -15.87
C THR A 134 -14.92 -12.42 -16.03
N ALA A 135 -15.33 -11.35 -16.72
CA ALA A 135 -14.49 -10.18 -16.93
C ALA A 135 -14.31 -9.37 -15.64
N GLU A 136 -15.39 -9.20 -14.86
CA GLU A 136 -15.36 -8.50 -13.58
C GLU A 136 -14.57 -9.26 -12.52
N LYS A 137 -14.78 -10.58 -12.42
CA LYS A 137 -13.95 -11.43 -11.56
C LYS A 137 -12.47 -11.28 -11.91
N ALA A 138 -12.12 -11.27 -13.20
CA ALA A 138 -10.74 -11.04 -13.62
C ALA A 138 -10.25 -9.63 -13.28
N ALA A 139 -11.09 -8.60 -13.39
CA ALA A 139 -10.75 -7.22 -13.05
C ALA A 139 -10.48 -7.07 -11.54
N ILE A 140 -11.39 -7.55 -10.69
CA ILE A 140 -11.27 -7.51 -9.22
C ILE A 140 -10.01 -8.25 -8.79
N MET A 141 -9.82 -9.49 -9.27
CA MET A 141 -8.66 -10.30 -8.88
C MET A 141 -7.33 -9.68 -9.33
N ASN A 142 -7.27 -9.08 -10.53
CA ASN A 142 -6.07 -8.36 -10.98
C ASN A 142 -5.85 -7.07 -10.20
N PHE A 143 -6.90 -6.33 -9.85
CA PHE A 143 -6.80 -5.14 -9.01
C PHE A 143 -6.14 -5.48 -7.67
N VAL A 144 -6.64 -6.50 -6.96
CA VAL A 144 -6.05 -6.94 -5.69
C VAL A 144 -4.62 -7.43 -5.89
N LYS A 145 -4.39 -8.32 -6.86
CA LYS A 145 -3.05 -8.86 -7.15
C LYS A 145 -1.99 -7.77 -7.33
N ASN A 146 -2.37 -6.62 -7.88
CA ASN A 146 -1.49 -5.50 -8.19
C ASN A 146 -1.49 -4.38 -7.13
N GLY A 147 -2.00 -4.64 -5.91
CA GLY A 147 -1.88 -3.71 -4.78
C GLY A 147 -3.17 -3.06 -4.32
N GLY A 148 -4.29 -3.32 -5.00
CA GLY A 148 -5.60 -2.87 -4.58
C GLY A 148 -6.06 -3.51 -3.26
N GLY A 149 -6.82 -2.76 -2.48
CA GLY A 149 -7.56 -3.27 -1.33
C GLY A 149 -8.96 -3.74 -1.73
N LEU A 150 -9.36 -4.94 -1.33
CA LEU A 150 -10.72 -5.46 -1.51
C LEU A 150 -11.41 -5.65 -0.16
N PHE A 151 -12.54 -4.97 0.03
CA PHE A 151 -13.43 -5.17 1.17
C PHE A 151 -14.68 -5.90 0.72
N MET A 152 -14.82 -7.16 1.10
CA MET A 152 -16.02 -7.95 0.86
C MET A 152 -16.90 -7.94 2.09
N ILE A 153 -18.16 -7.57 1.92
CA ILE A 153 -19.17 -7.66 2.97
C ILE A 153 -20.23 -8.62 2.46
N SER A 154 -20.46 -9.68 3.20
CA SER A 154 -21.49 -10.68 2.91
C SER A 154 -22.68 -10.44 3.82
N ASP A 155 -23.67 -11.32 3.70
CA ASP A 155 -24.70 -11.51 4.70
C ASP A 155 -24.84 -13.02 4.97
N HIS A 156 -26.05 -13.52 5.19
CA HIS A 156 -26.34 -14.93 5.41
C HIS A 156 -26.77 -15.70 4.15
N THR A 157 -26.81 -17.04 4.25
CA THR A 157 -27.48 -17.87 3.25
C THR A 157 -28.98 -17.56 3.21
N GLY A 158 -29.50 -17.30 2.01
CA GLY A 158 -30.89 -16.88 1.80
C GLY A 158 -31.10 -15.36 1.77
N ALA A 159 -30.02 -14.56 1.82
CA ALA A 159 -30.05 -13.11 1.61
C ALA A 159 -30.16 -12.72 0.12
N ASP A 160 -30.94 -13.46 -0.67
CA ASP A 160 -31.23 -13.16 -2.08
C ASP A 160 -32.30 -12.04 -2.17
N ARG A 161 -31.82 -10.80 -2.23
CA ARG A 161 -32.64 -9.58 -2.20
C ARG A 161 -33.32 -9.28 -3.53
N ASN A 162 -32.81 -9.81 -4.65
CA ASN A 162 -33.33 -9.56 -6.00
C ASN A 162 -34.11 -10.75 -6.60
N ASN A 163 -34.15 -11.88 -5.90
CA ASN A 163 -34.80 -13.13 -6.29
C ASN A 163 -34.24 -13.76 -7.57
N ASP A 164 -32.94 -13.61 -7.84
CA ASP A 164 -32.27 -14.25 -8.98
C ASP A 164 -31.73 -15.65 -8.68
N GLY A 165 -31.76 -16.05 -7.41
CA GLY A 165 -31.38 -17.38 -6.93
C GLY A 165 -29.96 -17.49 -6.39
N GLU A 166 -29.20 -16.38 -6.32
CA GLU A 166 -27.85 -16.33 -5.75
C GLU A 166 -27.80 -15.30 -4.61
N ASP A 167 -27.20 -15.67 -3.49
CA ASP A 167 -26.96 -14.73 -2.38
C ASP A 167 -25.49 -14.28 -2.30
N ALA A 168 -25.22 -13.27 -1.45
CA ALA A 168 -23.87 -12.72 -1.32
C ALA A 168 -22.82 -13.76 -0.90
N VAL A 169 -23.20 -14.80 -0.14
CA VAL A 169 -22.30 -15.90 0.24
C VAL A 169 -21.86 -16.68 -1.00
N GLU A 170 -22.81 -16.99 -1.88
CA GLU A 170 -22.57 -17.70 -3.14
C GLU A 170 -21.75 -16.85 -4.11
N ILE A 171 -22.13 -15.59 -4.30
CA ILE A 171 -21.47 -14.66 -5.23
C ILE A 171 -20.01 -14.40 -4.84
N LEU A 172 -19.74 -14.14 -3.56
CA LEU A 172 -18.37 -13.88 -3.10
C LEU A 172 -17.52 -15.17 -3.09
N ASN A 173 -18.09 -16.34 -2.81
CA ASN A 173 -17.37 -17.60 -2.98
C ASN A 173 -17.10 -17.92 -4.46
N ASP A 174 -18.01 -17.59 -5.39
CA ASP A 174 -17.80 -17.73 -6.84
C ASP A 174 -16.67 -16.80 -7.34
N LEU A 175 -16.58 -15.56 -6.84
CA LEU A 175 -15.44 -14.68 -7.10
C LEU A 175 -14.11 -15.33 -6.71
N MET A 176 -14.04 -15.94 -5.52
CA MET A 176 -12.81 -16.54 -4.98
C MET A 176 -12.43 -17.87 -5.64
N THR A 177 -13.42 -18.68 -6.05
CA THR A 177 -13.20 -20.07 -6.49
C THR A 177 -13.37 -20.29 -7.99
N ASN A 178 -14.02 -19.37 -8.70
CA ASN A 178 -14.34 -19.50 -10.13
C ASN A 178 -13.94 -18.24 -10.89
N ASN A 179 -12.66 -17.88 -10.84
CA ASN A 179 -12.08 -16.79 -11.62
C ASN A 179 -10.90 -17.26 -12.48
N SER A 180 -10.48 -16.46 -13.46
CA SER A 180 -9.43 -16.81 -14.41
C SER A 180 -8.01 -16.37 -13.99
N VAL A 181 -7.85 -15.75 -12.82
CA VAL A 181 -6.57 -15.19 -12.35
C VAL A 181 -5.90 -16.14 -11.38
N ASP A 182 -6.63 -16.59 -10.36
CA ASP A 182 -6.22 -17.61 -9.41
C ASP A 182 -7.47 -18.20 -8.74
N SER A 183 -7.78 -19.45 -9.05
CA SER A 183 -8.94 -20.18 -8.53
C SER A 183 -8.55 -21.23 -7.49
N THR A 184 -7.39 -21.08 -6.85
CA THR A 184 -6.84 -22.06 -5.90
C THR A 184 -7.01 -21.66 -4.44
N ASP A 185 -8.10 -20.94 -4.13
CA ASP A 185 -8.33 -20.26 -2.85
C ASP A 185 -7.25 -19.19 -2.55
N PRO A 186 -7.16 -18.16 -3.42
CA PRO A 186 -6.09 -17.17 -3.37
C PRO A 186 -6.07 -16.32 -2.10
N PHE A 187 -7.20 -16.25 -1.39
CA PHE A 187 -7.32 -15.48 -0.14
C PHE A 187 -7.19 -16.36 1.10
N GLY A 188 -7.21 -17.69 0.96
CA GLY A 188 -7.07 -18.65 2.04
C GLY A 188 -8.29 -18.73 2.95
N PHE A 189 -9.50 -18.52 2.44
CA PHE A 189 -10.71 -18.75 3.21
C PHE A 189 -11.92 -19.03 2.31
N THR A 190 -12.95 -19.60 2.91
CA THR A 190 -14.27 -19.77 2.29
C THR A 190 -15.32 -19.17 3.21
N ILE A 191 -16.31 -18.51 2.63
CA ILE A 191 -17.44 -17.98 3.39
C ILE A 191 -18.37 -19.15 3.68
N ASP A 192 -18.73 -19.33 4.94
CA ASP A 192 -19.58 -20.42 5.39
C ASP A 192 -21.02 -20.17 4.91
N SER A 193 -21.73 -21.20 4.47
CA SER A 193 -23.17 -21.10 4.17
C SER A 193 -23.96 -21.25 5.47
N LEU A 194 -24.17 -20.12 6.17
CA LEU A 194 -24.84 -20.05 7.47
C LEU A 194 -25.83 -18.89 7.51
N ASP A 195 -26.79 -19.02 8.42
CA ASP A 195 -27.64 -17.93 8.92
C ASP A 195 -27.45 -17.89 10.44
N VAL A 196 -26.60 -16.96 10.87
CA VAL A 196 -26.23 -16.73 12.25
C VAL A 196 -27.04 -15.55 12.76
N GLY A 197 -28.05 -15.87 13.56
CA GLY A 197 -28.82 -14.84 14.28
C GLY A 197 -27.98 -13.96 15.21
N SER A 198 -28.63 -13.06 15.92
CA SER A 198 -27.94 -11.93 16.53
C SER A 198 -26.90 -12.26 17.62
N GLY A 199 -25.83 -11.45 17.68
CA GLY A 199 -24.82 -11.49 18.73
C GLY A 199 -23.73 -10.42 18.58
N TYR A 200 -22.68 -10.55 19.39
CA TYR A 200 -21.53 -9.64 19.34
C TYR A 200 -20.20 -10.40 19.21
N PRO A 201 -19.83 -10.86 18.00
CA PRO A 201 -18.49 -11.34 17.70
C PRO A 201 -17.40 -10.43 18.28
N ALA A 202 -16.42 -11.03 18.95
CA ALA A 202 -15.40 -10.32 19.70
C ALA A 202 -14.06 -10.29 18.96
N ALA A 203 -13.38 -9.16 19.01
CA ALA A 203 -12.04 -9.00 18.48
C ALA A 203 -11.04 -9.87 19.24
N ILE A 204 -10.04 -10.39 18.54
CA ILE A 204 -8.88 -11.05 19.17
C ILE A 204 -8.05 -10.03 19.96
N SER A 205 -7.20 -10.53 20.86
CA SER A 205 -6.24 -9.69 21.57
C SER A 205 -4.95 -9.54 20.77
N ASP A 206 -4.89 -8.57 19.86
CA ASP A 206 -3.69 -8.21 19.12
C ASP A 206 -3.53 -6.68 19.05
N SER A 207 -2.80 -6.12 20.01
CA SER A 207 -2.63 -4.67 20.16
C SER A 207 -1.85 -4.00 19.03
N ALA A 208 -1.19 -4.77 18.17
CA ALA A 208 -0.40 -4.26 17.06
C ALA A 208 -1.17 -4.30 15.72
N ASP A 209 -2.36 -4.91 15.70
CA ASP A 209 -3.14 -5.05 14.49
C ASP A 209 -3.75 -3.70 14.06
N PRO A 210 -3.44 -3.19 12.85
CA PRO A 210 -3.88 -1.87 12.41
C PRO A 210 -5.39 -1.81 12.11
N VAL A 211 -6.06 -2.94 11.88
CA VAL A 211 -7.52 -2.96 11.72
C VAL A 211 -8.18 -2.87 13.10
N LEU A 212 -7.62 -3.53 14.11
CA LEU A 212 -8.17 -3.49 15.47
C LEU A 212 -7.82 -2.22 16.25
N HIS A 213 -6.72 -1.54 15.92
CA HIS A 213 -6.19 -0.39 16.66
C HIS A 213 -5.74 0.77 15.75
N GLY A 214 -6.46 1.00 14.65
CA GLY A 214 -6.19 2.12 13.75
C GLY A 214 -6.65 3.48 14.29
N ASP A 215 -6.39 4.52 13.50
CA ASP A 215 -6.64 5.91 13.88
C ASP A 215 -8.13 6.25 14.11
N PHE A 216 -9.05 5.42 13.60
CA PHE A 216 -10.49 5.58 13.81
C PHE A 216 -11.01 4.95 15.10
N GLY A 217 -10.11 4.39 15.92
CA GLY A 217 -10.41 3.88 17.26
C GLY A 217 -10.13 2.40 17.43
N THR A 218 -10.42 1.89 18.62
CA THR A 218 -10.21 0.48 18.96
C THR A 218 -11.45 -0.35 18.65
N VAL A 219 -11.26 -1.43 17.90
CA VAL A 219 -12.27 -2.46 17.67
C VAL A 219 -12.24 -3.45 18.83
N THR A 220 -13.40 -3.66 19.45
CA THR A 220 -13.57 -4.64 20.54
C THR A 220 -14.57 -5.73 20.16
N LYS A 221 -15.64 -5.34 19.46
CA LYS A 221 -16.70 -6.23 19.00
C LYS A 221 -17.28 -5.71 17.71
N SER A 222 -17.93 -6.60 16.98
CA SER A 222 -18.80 -6.26 15.89
C SER A 222 -20.18 -6.84 16.15
N LEU A 223 -21.22 -6.21 15.63
CA LEU A 223 -22.57 -6.76 15.65
C LEU A 223 -22.67 -7.86 14.61
N ILE A 224 -23.44 -8.90 14.89
CA ILE A 224 -23.99 -9.79 13.87
C ILE A 224 -25.50 -9.83 14.09
N ALA A 225 -26.28 -9.76 13.02
CA ALA A 225 -27.73 -9.75 13.00
C ALA A 225 -28.19 -10.47 11.71
N ASP A 226 -28.28 -11.81 11.80
CA ASP A 226 -28.55 -12.70 10.67
C ASP A 226 -27.40 -12.68 9.64
N GLY A 227 -26.16 -12.92 10.08
CA GLY A 227 -24.98 -12.93 9.18
C GLY A 227 -24.37 -14.31 8.98
N THR A 228 -23.14 -14.35 8.50
CA THR A 228 -22.32 -15.56 8.35
C THR A 228 -20.91 -15.43 8.93
N THR A 229 -20.08 -16.46 8.77
CA THR A 229 -18.65 -16.47 9.09
C THR A 229 -17.82 -17.00 7.93
N ALA A 230 -16.51 -17.02 8.10
CA ALA A 230 -15.59 -17.71 7.22
C ALA A 230 -14.80 -18.81 7.94
N THR A 231 -14.48 -19.84 7.17
CA THR A 231 -13.51 -20.88 7.51
C THR A 231 -12.17 -20.56 6.84
N LEU A 232 -11.13 -20.41 7.64
CA LEU A 232 -9.78 -20.06 7.20
C LEU A 232 -8.99 -21.30 6.78
N LYS A 233 -8.18 -21.15 5.74
CA LYS A 233 -7.28 -22.15 5.19
C LYS A 233 -5.86 -21.58 5.05
N PRO A 234 -5.11 -21.45 6.16
CA PRO A 234 -3.73 -20.93 6.12
C PRO A 234 -2.75 -21.77 5.29
N ALA A 235 -3.12 -23.01 4.96
CA ALA A 235 -2.34 -23.85 4.05
C ALA A 235 -2.38 -23.36 2.60
N ASP A 236 -3.48 -22.72 2.19
CA ASP A 236 -3.67 -22.17 0.85
C ASP A 236 -3.10 -20.75 0.79
N ASN A 237 -3.30 -19.95 1.85
CA ASN A 237 -2.65 -18.66 2.01
C ASN A 237 -2.31 -18.36 3.48
N ALA A 238 -1.02 -18.36 3.81
CA ALA A 238 -0.54 -18.15 5.18
C ALA A 238 -0.78 -16.72 5.72
N ALA A 239 -1.16 -15.76 4.88
CA ALA A 239 -1.49 -14.40 5.29
C ALA A 239 -2.91 -14.28 5.86
N VAL A 240 -3.77 -15.28 5.66
CA VAL A 240 -5.15 -15.24 6.17
C VAL A 240 -5.17 -15.23 7.70
N LYS A 241 -5.98 -14.35 8.26
CA LYS A 241 -6.12 -14.16 9.71
C LYS A 241 -7.55 -13.75 10.04
N GLY A 242 -8.17 -14.42 11.00
CA GLY A 242 -9.42 -13.95 11.60
C GLY A 242 -9.11 -12.91 12.68
N LEU A 243 -9.84 -11.80 12.68
CA LEU A 243 -9.66 -10.71 13.64
C LEU A 243 -10.82 -10.57 14.61
N VAL A 244 -12.03 -10.95 14.19
CA VAL A 244 -13.24 -10.93 15.03
C VAL A 244 -13.92 -12.29 14.92
N TYR A 245 -14.27 -12.92 16.03
CA TYR A 245 -14.84 -14.27 16.06
C TYR A 245 -16.16 -14.31 16.81
N ARG A 246 -17.04 -15.23 16.38
CA ARG A 246 -18.24 -15.58 17.15
C ARG A 246 -17.87 -16.10 18.54
N GLY A 247 -18.79 -15.91 19.50
CA GLY A 247 -18.63 -16.44 20.85
C GLY A 247 -18.37 -17.95 20.86
N GLY A 248 -17.28 -18.37 21.49
CA GLY A 248 -16.86 -19.78 21.55
C GLY A 248 -15.99 -20.26 20.38
N TYR A 249 -15.68 -19.39 19.42
CA TYR A 249 -14.82 -19.69 18.27
C TYR A 249 -13.46 -18.99 18.36
N SER A 250 -12.45 -19.57 17.71
CA SER A 250 -11.11 -19.03 17.50
C SER A 250 -10.37 -19.87 16.46
N GLY A 251 -9.23 -19.41 15.97
CA GLY A 251 -8.42 -20.16 15.01
C GLY A 251 -9.04 -20.14 13.62
N ASN A 252 -9.32 -21.30 13.03
CA ASN A 252 -9.66 -21.38 11.60
C ASN A 252 -11.16 -21.42 11.30
N THR A 253 -12.05 -21.36 12.29
CA THR A 253 -13.50 -21.42 12.05
C THR A 253 -14.25 -20.35 12.83
N GLY A 254 -15.43 -19.97 12.35
CA GLY A 254 -16.28 -18.98 13.01
C GLY A 254 -15.69 -17.57 13.02
N ALA A 255 -14.79 -17.27 12.08
CA ALA A 255 -14.22 -15.94 11.90
C ALA A 255 -15.27 -15.04 11.25
N PHE A 256 -15.70 -14.02 11.97
CA PHE A 256 -16.70 -13.06 11.52
C PHE A 256 -16.09 -11.91 10.71
N PHE A 257 -14.85 -11.54 11.04
CA PHE A 257 -14.05 -10.61 10.27
C PHE A 257 -12.69 -11.23 9.98
N VAL A 258 -12.26 -11.17 8.71
CA VAL A 258 -11.05 -11.81 8.22
C VAL A 258 -10.23 -10.80 7.42
N THR A 259 -8.90 -10.89 7.52
CA THR A 259 -7.96 -10.21 6.64
C THR A 259 -7.07 -11.21 5.93
N SER A 260 -6.63 -10.90 4.72
CA SER A 260 -5.65 -11.67 3.96
C SER A 260 -4.89 -10.76 2.98
N THR A 261 -3.97 -11.33 2.21
CA THR A 261 -3.25 -10.65 1.13
C THR A 261 -3.22 -11.49 -0.12
N PHE A 262 -3.26 -10.87 -1.30
CA PHE A 262 -3.10 -11.56 -2.57
C PHE A 262 -2.26 -10.72 -3.53
N GLY A 263 -1.17 -11.29 -4.04
CA GLY A 263 -0.14 -10.51 -4.72
C GLY A 263 0.41 -9.43 -3.80
N SER A 264 0.35 -8.17 -4.21
CA SER A 264 0.71 -7.02 -3.35
C SER A 264 -0.49 -6.35 -2.67
N GLY A 265 -1.71 -6.82 -2.90
CA GLY A 265 -2.92 -6.22 -2.35
C GLY A 265 -3.38 -6.86 -1.04
N ARG A 266 -4.44 -6.27 -0.50
CA ARG A 266 -5.02 -6.61 0.80
C ARG A 266 -6.47 -6.97 0.63
N VAL A 267 -6.94 -7.90 1.44
CA VAL A 267 -8.33 -8.38 1.41
C VAL A 267 -8.88 -8.33 2.82
N ALA A 268 -10.09 -7.81 2.97
CA ALA A 268 -10.88 -7.92 4.18
C ALA A 268 -12.24 -8.53 3.84
N PHE A 269 -12.76 -9.33 4.76
CA PHE A 269 -14.09 -9.91 4.71
C PHE A 269 -14.82 -9.61 6.02
N TRP A 270 -16.08 -9.21 5.92
CA TRP A 270 -17.01 -9.05 7.04
C TRP A 270 -18.28 -9.84 6.75
N GLY A 271 -18.67 -10.73 7.66
CA GLY A 271 -19.75 -11.68 7.43
C GLY A 271 -21.18 -11.15 7.52
N ASP A 272 -21.40 -9.84 7.62
CA ASP A 272 -22.75 -9.26 7.76
C ASP A 272 -22.75 -7.81 7.27
N SER A 273 -23.82 -7.39 6.60
CA SER A 273 -24.05 -6.03 6.12
C SER A 273 -24.82 -5.16 7.13
N SER A 274 -25.59 -5.75 8.03
CA SER A 274 -26.31 -5.04 9.11
C SER A 274 -25.40 -4.15 9.97
N PRO A 275 -24.13 -4.50 10.29
CA PRO A 275 -23.24 -3.65 11.06
C PRO A 275 -22.80 -2.36 10.36
N VAL A 276 -22.87 -2.31 9.03
CA VAL A 276 -22.49 -1.13 8.24
C VAL A 276 -23.68 -0.28 7.83
N ASP A 277 -24.90 -0.78 8.00
CA ASP A 277 -26.14 -0.02 7.89
C ASP A 277 -26.25 1.01 9.02
N ASP A 278 -26.64 2.24 8.67
CA ASP A 278 -26.74 3.38 9.58
C ASP A 278 -28.14 4.01 9.65
N GLY A 279 -29.13 3.42 8.97
CA GLY A 279 -30.50 3.91 8.92
C GLY A 279 -30.72 5.19 8.12
N THR A 280 -29.73 5.70 7.38
CA THR A 280 -29.85 6.92 6.54
C THR A 280 -30.30 6.66 5.11
N GLY A 281 -30.76 5.44 4.82
CA GLY A 281 -31.16 5.08 3.48
C GLY A 281 -32.47 5.70 2.97
N GLN A 282 -32.74 5.40 1.72
CA GLN A 282 -33.84 5.94 0.93
C GLN A 282 -35.22 5.63 1.55
N SER A 283 -36.17 6.54 1.31
CA SER A 283 -37.54 6.40 1.79
C SER A 283 -38.19 5.12 1.26
N GLY A 284 -38.68 4.28 2.16
CA GLY A 284 -39.35 3.01 1.83
C GLY A 284 -38.56 1.78 2.28
N ASN A 285 -37.27 1.95 2.55
CA ASN A 285 -36.42 0.89 3.06
C ASN A 285 -36.67 0.67 4.56
N THR A 286 -36.59 -0.58 5.00
CA THR A 286 -36.63 -0.95 6.42
C THR A 286 -35.24 -1.41 6.81
N LEU A 287 -34.46 -0.46 7.30
CA LEU A 287 -33.05 -0.61 7.57
C LEU A 287 -32.78 -0.88 9.05
N TYR A 288 -31.59 -1.37 9.33
CA TYR A 288 -31.14 -1.76 10.65
C TYR A 288 -29.89 -0.95 11.02
N ASP A 289 -30.02 0.06 11.88
CA ASP A 289 -28.86 0.90 12.29
C ASP A 289 -27.89 0.11 13.20
N GLY A 290 -27.01 -0.68 12.57
CA GLY A 290 -25.93 -1.38 13.22
C GLY A 290 -24.70 -0.50 13.39
N TRP A 291 -24.49 0.51 12.53
CA TRP A 291 -23.36 1.44 12.61
C TRP A 291 -23.27 2.10 13.99
N ASN A 292 -24.42 2.53 14.54
CA ASN A 292 -24.52 3.18 15.84
C ASN A 292 -24.84 2.22 17.01
N ASP A 293 -24.71 0.90 16.83
CA ASP A 293 -24.94 -0.06 17.91
C ASP A 293 -23.96 0.15 19.08
N SER A 294 -24.51 0.48 20.25
CA SER A 294 -23.73 0.79 21.46
C SER A 294 -23.01 -0.39 22.12
N GLY A 295 -23.34 -1.62 21.73
CA GLY A 295 -22.70 -2.87 22.17
C GLY A 295 -21.52 -3.30 21.30
N ALA A 296 -21.32 -2.66 20.15
CA ALA A 296 -20.29 -2.95 19.18
C ALA A 296 -19.39 -1.72 18.88
N THR A 297 -18.38 -1.97 18.05
CA THR A 297 -17.45 -0.95 17.53
C THR A 297 -17.38 -1.07 16.01
N ASN A 298 -18.54 -1.09 15.35
CA ASN A 298 -18.69 -1.32 13.92
C ASN A 298 -18.04 -0.20 13.10
N ALA A 299 -18.30 1.07 13.46
CA ALA A 299 -17.69 2.22 12.81
C ALA A 299 -16.14 2.19 12.81
N PRO A 300 -15.44 2.00 13.96
CA PRO A 300 -14.00 1.78 13.96
C PRO A 300 -13.54 0.61 13.08
N LEU A 301 -14.29 -0.51 13.05
CA LEU A 301 -13.93 -1.68 12.24
C LEU A 301 -13.98 -1.37 10.74
N ALA A 302 -15.08 -0.77 10.27
CA ALA A 302 -15.25 -0.35 8.87
C ALA A 302 -14.15 0.63 8.44
N LEU A 303 -13.90 1.66 9.25
CA LEU A 303 -12.98 2.74 8.92
C LEU A 303 -11.52 2.31 9.00
N ASN A 304 -11.12 1.56 10.04
CA ASN A 304 -9.76 1.04 10.14
C ASN A 304 -9.47 0.00 9.05
N ALA A 305 -10.43 -0.86 8.72
CA ALA A 305 -10.29 -1.79 7.60
C ALA A 305 -10.13 -1.03 6.28
N THR A 306 -10.94 0.00 6.04
CA THR A 306 -10.78 0.87 4.84
C THR A 306 -9.39 1.49 4.78
N ALA A 307 -8.92 2.04 5.90
CA ALA A 307 -7.59 2.64 5.98
C ALA A 307 -6.49 1.61 5.68
N TRP A 308 -6.56 0.43 6.30
CA TRP A 308 -5.61 -0.64 6.07
C TRP A 308 -5.64 -1.13 4.62
N LEU A 309 -6.82 -1.32 4.03
CA LEU A 309 -6.99 -1.72 2.63
C LEU A 309 -6.43 -0.67 1.66
N ALA A 310 -6.56 0.62 1.99
CA ALA A 310 -6.02 1.73 1.21
C ALA A 310 -4.50 1.96 1.41
N GLY A 311 -3.85 1.12 2.21
CA GLY A 311 -2.40 1.15 2.44
C GLY A 311 -1.94 1.91 3.69
N ALA A 312 -2.85 2.45 4.51
CA ALA A 312 -2.49 3.06 5.79
C ALA A 312 -1.96 2.02 6.80
N GLY A 313 -1.11 2.45 7.74
CA GLY A 313 -0.54 1.58 8.77
C GLY A 313 0.58 0.63 8.33
N SER A 314 1.05 0.69 7.08
CA SER A 314 2.19 -0.10 6.63
C SER A 314 3.51 0.66 6.74
N SER A 315 4.32 0.34 7.74
CA SER A 315 5.77 0.53 7.70
C SER A 315 6.48 -0.53 6.84
N GLY A 316 5.79 -1.09 5.85
CA GLY A 316 6.30 -2.10 4.93
C GLY A 316 5.51 -2.13 3.63
N GLY A 317 6.18 -1.74 2.54
CA GLY A 317 6.00 -2.22 1.17
C GLY A 317 4.64 -2.03 0.47
N GLY A 318 4.56 -0.98 -0.36
CA GLY A 318 3.65 -0.85 -1.53
C GLY A 318 2.23 -0.38 -1.22
N GLY A 319 1.66 0.65 -1.83
CA GLY A 319 2.11 1.57 -2.88
C GLY A 319 0.87 2.19 -3.56
N GLY A 320 0.60 3.48 -3.34
CA GLY A 320 -0.48 4.20 -4.02
C GLY A 320 -0.65 5.66 -3.58
N GLY A 321 0.01 6.60 -4.28
CA GLY A 321 -0.54 7.93 -4.55
C GLY A 321 -0.24 9.11 -3.61
N GLY A 322 0.98 9.70 -3.67
CA GLY A 322 1.08 11.18 -3.68
C GLY A 322 2.14 11.88 -2.82
N SER A 323 2.97 11.17 -2.05
CA SER A 323 4.21 11.78 -1.53
C SER A 323 5.37 10.81 -1.66
N CYS A 324 6.53 11.31 -2.09
CA CYS A 324 7.73 10.51 -2.04
C CYS A 324 8.19 10.36 -0.60
N THR A 325 8.13 9.15 -0.07
CA THR A 325 8.92 8.81 1.11
C THR A 325 10.33 8.47 0.65
N ALA A 326 11.30 9.27 1.08
CA ALA A 326 12.68 8.99 0.75
C ALA A 326 13.11 7.63 1.31
N ALA A 327 13.64 6.76 0.46
CA ALA A 327 13.92 5.37 0.82
C ALA A 327 15.02 4.76 -0.04
N GLN A 328 15.68 3.73 0.49
CA GLN A 328 16.55 2.83 -0.27
C GLN A 328 15.73 1.58 -0.64
N LEU A 329 15.52 1.34 -1.94
CA LEU A 329 14.62 0.28 -2.44
C LEU A 329 15.23 -1.12 -2.63
N LEU A 330 16.50 -1.23 -3.02
CA LEU A 330 17.23 -2.52 -3.10
C LEU A 330 17.40 -3.17 -1.71
N GLY A 331 17.08 -4.46 -1.58
CA GLY A 331 17.45 -5.27 -0.43
C GLY A 331 18.84 -5.90 -0.58
N ASN A 332 19.42 -6.31 0.55
CA ASN A 332 20.78 -6.88 0.67
C ASN A 332 21.80 -6.11 -0.18
N ASN A 333 21.86 -4.81 0.06
CA ASN A 333 22.45 -3.84 -0.84
C ASN A 333 23.98 -3.91 -0.87
N GLY A 334 24.62 -4.39 0.20
CA GLY A 334 26.03 -4.79 0.28
C GLY A 334 26.27 -6.30 0.23
N PHE A 335 25.29 -7.12 -0.18
CA PHE A 335 25.41 -8.58 -0.33
C PHE A 335 25.72 -9.42 0.93
N GLU A 336 25.92 -8.81 2.10
CA GLU A 336 26.30 -9.44 3.37
C GLU A 336 25.37 -10.57 3.85
N SER A 337 24.13 -10.64 3.36
CA SER A 337 23.20 -11.75 3.64
C SER A 337 23.30 -12.92 2.65
N GLY A 338 24.34 -12.97 1.83
CA GLY A 338 24.52 -13.97 0.78
C GLY A 338 23.45 -13.92 -0.31
N ASN A 339 23.29 -15.00 -1.07
CA ASN A 339 22.33 -15.08 -2.17
C ASN A 339 20.89 -15.37 -1.69
N THR A 340 20.31 -14.43 -0.93
CA THR A 340 18.97 -14.56 -0.33
C THR A 340 17.94 -13.61 -0.95
N THR A 341 18.36 -12.42 -1.36
CA THR A 341 17.47 -11.36 -1.88
C THR A 341 17.59 -11.14 -3.38
N TRP A 342 18.79 -11.31 -3.93
CA TRP A 342 19.06 -11.14 -5.36
C TRP A 342 18.83 -12.45 -6.10
N SER A 343 18.45 -12.36 -7.38
CA SER A 343 18.51 -13.49 -8.30
C SER A 343 19.83 -13.44 -9.06
N ALA A 344 20.71 -14.41 -8.82
CA ALA A 344 22.06 -14.43 -9.37
C ALA A 344 22.43 -15.81 -9.94
N SER A 345 23.31 -15.82 -10.94
CA SER A 345 23.98 -17.06 -11.36
C SER A 345 24.71 -17.69 -10.18
N SER A 346 24.84 -19.02 -10.19
CA SER A 346 25.47 -19.76 -9.08
C SER A 346 26.90 -19.25 -8.84
N GLY A 347 27.21 -18.87 -7.61
CA GLY A 347 28.54 -18.41 -7.20
C GLY A 347 28.81 -16.92 -7.40
N VAL A 348 27.91 -16.17 -8.04
CA VAL A 348 28.09 -14.73 -8.27
C VAL A 348 28.12 -13.96 -6.95
N ILE A 349 27.17 -14.20 -6.04
CA ILE A 349 27.26 -13.60 -4.70
C ILE A 349 28.14 -14.50 -3.82
N THR A 350 29.27 -13.96 -3.37
CA THR A 350 30.33 -14.72 -2.74
C THR A 350 31.08 -13.89 -1.70
N ASN A 351 31.80 -14.58 -0.82
CA ASN A 351 32.76 -14.02 0.15
C ASN A 351 34.16 -14.59 -0.06
N SER A 352 34.47 -15.02 -1.29
CA SER A 352 35.78 -15.51 -1.68
C SER A 352 36.87 -14.46 -1.38
N SER A 353 38.06 -14.91 -0.99
CA SER A 353 39.20 -14.02 -0.79
C SER A 353 39.95 -13.70 -2.09
N SER A 354 39.54 -14.29 -3.23
CA SER A 354 40.18 -14.08 -4.54
C SER A 354 39.93 -12.70 -5.13
N LYS A 355 38.89 -12.00 -4.67
CA LYS A 355 38.69 -10.56 -4.87
C LYS A 355 38.41 -9.92 -3.52
N SER A 356 38.48 -8.60 -3.46
CA SER A 356 38.21 -7.86 -2.22
C SER A 356 36.83 -7.25 -2.28
N ALA A 357 36.02 -7.47 -1.24
CA ALA A 357 34.82 -6.67 -1.00
C ALA A 357 35.21 -5.19 -0.84
N ARG A 358 34.33 -4.28 -1.22
CA ARG A 358 34.51 -2.86 -0.95
C ARG A 358 34.24 -2.58 0.52
N THR A 359 33.11 -3.06 1.04
CA THR A 359 32.77 -3.05 2.46
C THR A 359 32.31 -4.45 2.88
N GLY A 360 32.25 -4.72 4.19
CA GLY A 360 31.82 -6.03 4.66
C GLY A 360 32.71 -7.19 4.19
N SER A 361 32.10 -8.34 3.93
CA SER A 361 32.78 -9.58 3.53
C SER A 361 32.21 -10.22 2.26
N TYR A 362 31.02 -9.83 1.81
CA TYR A 362 30.40 -10.34 0.60
C TYR A 362 30.43 -9.30 -0.52
N TYR A 363 30.35 -9.78 -1.76
CA TYR A 363 30.23 -8.96 -2.95
C TYR A 363 29.62 -9.80 -4.07
N ALA A 364 29.18 -9.14 -5.15
CA ALA A 364 28.82 -9.84 -6.39
C ALA A 364 29.99 -9.84 -7.37
N TRP A 365 30.36 -11.02 -7.87
CA TRP A 365 31.43 -11.22 -8.84
C TRP A 365 30.88 -11.95 -10.05
N LEU A 366 30.77 -11.21 -11.15
CA LEU A 366 30.35 -11.74 -12.44
C LEU A 366 31.61 -12.03 -13.28
N ASP A 367 31.62 -13.17 -13.95
CA ASP A 367 32.70 -13.63 -14.83
C ASP A 367 34.05 -13.83 -14.10
N GLY A 368 35.18 -13.75 -14.80
CA GLY A 368 36.52 -13.96 -14.25
C GLY A 368 37.04 -15.40 -14.37
N TYR A 369 36.47 -16.20 -15.28
CA TYR A 369 36.82 -17.60 -15.47
C TYR A 369 37.92 -17.80 -16.53
N GLY A 370 38.10 -16.83 -17.43
CA GLY A 370 38.95 -16.97 -18.62
C GLY A 370 38.35 -17.92 -19.66
N THR A 371 37.03 -18.12 -19.62
CA THR A 371 36.29 -18.98 -20.56
C THR A 371 34.92 -18.39 -20.84
N ALA A 372 34.35 -18.70 -22.01
CA ALA A 372 33.11 -18.07 -22.45
C ALA A 372 31.97 -18.33 -21.47
N THR A 373 31.53 -17.28 -20.78
CA THR A 373 30.56 -17.35 -19.68
C THR A 373 29.62 -16.17 -19.74
N THR A 374 28.42 -16.34 -19.18
CA THR A 374 27.47 -15.25 -18.99
C THR A 374 26.89 -15.37 -17.59
N ASP A 375 27.29 -14.46 -16.72
CA ASP A 375 26.72 -14.33 -15.40
C ASP A 375 25.65 -13.24 -15.33
N THR A 376 24.66 -13.46 -14.48
CA THR A 376 23.61 -12.47 -14.23
C THR A 376 23.42 -12.22 -12.75
N LEU A 377 23.02 -10.99 -12.43
CA LEU A 377 22.59 -10.55 -11.11
C LEU A 377 21.42 -9.61 -11.30
N SER A 378 20.30 -9.85 -10.61
CA SER A 378 19.10 -9.02 -10.78
C SER A 378 18.23 -8.93 -9.53
N GLN A 379 17.53 -7.81 -9.41
CA GLN A 379 16.52 -7.57 -8.39
C GLN A 379 15.39 -6.73 -8.98
N SER A 380 14.14 -7.11 -8.69
CA SER A 380 12.95 -6.35 -9.06
C SER A 380 12.62 -5.34 -7.97
N VAL A 381 12.33 -4.10 -8.36
CA VAL A 381 12.03 -2.98 -7.48
C VAL A 381 10.89 -2.14 -8.04
N THR A 382 10.00 -1.68 -7.16
CA THR A 382 8.97 -0.70 -7.52
C THR A 382 9.47 0.69 -7.18
N VAL A 383 9.66 1.54 -8.19
CA VAL A 383 10.00 2.95 -7.99
C VAL A 383 8.71 3.68 -7.64
N PRO A 384 8.57 4.33 -6.46
CA PRO A 384 7.33 4.99 -6.10
C PRO A 384 7.00 6.13 -7.07
N SER A 385 5.72 6.25 -7.45
CA SER A 385 5.24 7.27 -8.40
C SER A 385 5.38 8.70 -7.88
N GLY A 386 5.41 8.89 -6.56
CA GLY A 386 5.58 10.20 -5.93
C GLY A 386 7.01 10.73 -5.93
N CYS A 387 8.01 9.91 -6.25
CA CYS A 387 9.43 10.26 -6.17
C CYS A 387 9.93 10.94 -7.43
N THR A 388 10.44 12.16 -7.25
CA THR A 388 11.03 12.95 -8.34
C THR A 388 12.47 12.54 -8.64
N THR A 389 13.10 11.89 -7.66
CA THR A 389 14.43 11.32 -7.77
C THR A 389 14.38 9.81 -7.56
N ALA A 390 15.16 9.10 -8.36
CA ALA A 390 15.47 7.69 -8.16
C ALA A 390 16.91 7.47 -8.61
N ALA A 391 17.85 7.50 -7.69
CA ALA A 391 19.28 7.40 -7.95
C ALA A 391 19.77 5.98 -7.69
N LEU A 392 19.99 5.23 -8.78
CA LEU A 392 20.74 3.99 -8.72
C LEU A 392 22.22 4.33 -8.52
N SER A 393 22.88 3.68 -7.57
CA SER A 393 24.32 3.68 -7.44
C SER A 393 24.86 2.29 -7.08
N PHE A 394 26.12 2.05 -7.44
CA PHE A 394 26.86 0.85 -7.06
C PHE A 394 28.36 1.12 -7.22
N PHE A 395 29.19 0.33 -6.56
CA PHE A 395 30.63 0.37 -6.75
C PHE A 395 31.06 -0.77 -7.67
N LEU A 396 31.91 -0.44 -8.64
CA LEU A 396 32.41 -1.40 -9.63
C LEU A 396 33.94 -1.42 -9.62
N HIS A 397 34.50 -2.61 -9.45
CA HIS A 397 35.90 -2.91 -9.70
C HIS A 397 36.00 -3.88 -10.89
N ILE A 398 36.90 -3.59 -11.83
CA ILE A 398 37.14 -4.41 -13.02
C ILE A 398 38.61 -4.79 -13.03
N ASP A 399 38.87 -6.09 -13.09
CA ASP A 399 40.22 -6.65 -13.15
C ASP A 399 40.30 -7.63 -14.32
N THR A 400 41.28 -7.43 -15.20
CA THR A 400 41.38 -8.16 -16.47
C THR A 400 42.79 -8.63 -16.74
N ALA A 401 42.90 -9.82 -17.33
CA ALA A 401 44.13 -10.32 -17.91
C ALA A 401 44.29 -9.90 -19.39
N GLU A 402 43.24 -9.33 -19.99
CA GLU A 402 43.30 -8.78 -21.35
C GLU A 402 44.32 -7.62 -21.42
N THR A 403 45.16 -7.64 -22.44
CA THR A 403 46.23 -6.62 -22.62
C THR A 403 45.92 -5.60 -23.71
N THR A 404 44.84 -5.83 -24.47
CA THR A 404 44.38 -4.89 -25.49
C THR A 404 43.89 -3.59 -24.86
N THR A 405 44.14 -2.47 -25.54
CA THR A 405 43.63 -1.15 -25.14
C THR A 405 42.51 -0.66 -26.07
N SER A 406 42.12 -1.43 -27.07
CA SER A 406 41.17 -1.01 -28.11
C SER A 406 39.98 -1.94 -28.31
N THR A 407 40.05 -3.19 -27.83
CA THR A 407 39.00 -4.18 -28.07
C THR A 407 38.28 -4.52 -26.78
N ALA A 408 36.96 -4.34 -26.76
CA ALA A 408 36.09 -4.77 -25.68
C ALA A 408 35.68 -6.22 -25.94
N TYR A 409 36.42 -7.18 -25.36
CA TYR A 409 36.12 -8.61 -25.49
C TYR A 409 35.04 -9.04 -24.50
N ASP A 410 35.19 -8.59 -23.25
CA ASP A 410 34.32 -8.96 -22.15
C ASP A 410 33.51 -7.74 -21.74
N THR A 411 32.23 -7.91 -21.42
CA THR A 411 31.35 -6.78 -21.12
C THR A 411 30.47 -7.01 -19.91
N LEU A 412 30.23 -5.94 -19.16
CA LEU A 412 29.18 -5.86 -18.15
C LEU A 412 28.12 -4.86 -18.60
N LYS A 413 26.89 -5.32 -18.82
CA LYS A 413 25.73 -4.47 -19.11
C LYS A 413 24.92 -4.23 -17.86
N VAL A 414 24.59 -2.97 -17.59
CA VAL A 414 23.66 -2.56 -16.53
C VAL A 414 22.35 -2.14 -17.17
N GLN A 415 21.27 -2.86 -16.89
CA GLN A 415 20.02 -2.78 -17.64
C GLN A 415 18.82 -2.63 -16.72
N VAL A 416 17.78 -2.00 -17.26
CA VAL A 416 16.44 -1.91 -16.66
C VAL A 416 15.51 -2.69 -17.56
N LEU A 417 14.78 -3.65 -16.99
CA LEU A 417 13.83 -4.51 -17.70
C LEU A 417 12.42 -4.27 -17.16
N ASN A 418 11.40 -4.51 -17.99
CA ASN A 418 10.02 -4.60 -17.52
C ASN A 418 9.75 -5.97 -16.88
N SER A 419 8.56 -6.14 -16.30
CA SER A 419 8.12 -7.39 -15.66
C SER A 419 8.11 -8.62 -16.59
N SER A 420 8.00 -8.41 -17.91
CA SER A 420 8.07 -9.47 -18.93
C SER A 420 9.51 -9.80 -19.36
N GLY A 421 10.52 -9.17 -18.78
CA GLY A 421 11.93 -9.40 -19.10
C GLY A 421 12.45 -8.66 -20.34
N THR A 422 11.67 -7.74 -20.92
CA THR A 422 12.12 -6.90 -22.03
C THR A 422 13.02 -5.78 -21.52
N VAL A 423 14.17 -5.57 -22.17
CA VAL A 423 15.08 -4.46 -21.83
C VAL A 423 14.44 -3.13 -22.21
N LEU A 424 14.16 -2.30 -21.21
CA LEU A 424 13.67 -0.93 -21.36
C LEU A 424 14.82 0.05 -21.62
N ALA A 425 15.93 -0.13 -20.92
CA ALA A 425 17.14 0.67 -21.12
C ALA A 425 18.41 -0.11 -20.75
N THR A 426 19.51 0.22 -21.42
CA THR A 426 20.87 -0.14 -20.99
C THR A 426 21.53 1.14 -20.48
N LEU A 427 21.70 1.22 -19.15
CA LEU A 427 22.23 2.41 -18.47
C LEU A 427 23.72 2.60 -18.74
N ALA A 428 24.46 1.50 -18.81
CA ALA A 428 25.88 1.48 -19.19
C ALA A 428 26.31 0.11 -19.70
N THR A 429 27.38 0.11 -20.48
CA THR A 429 28.17 -1.07 -20.83
C THR A 429 29.61 -0.78 -20.43
N TYR A 430 30.16 -1.58 -19.53
CA TYR A 430 31.59 -1.59 -19.20
C TYR A 430 32.28 -2.77 -19.87
N SER A 431 33.60 -2.72 -19.99
CA SER A 431 34.39 -3.82 -20.52
C SER A 431 35.76 -3.95 -19.86
N ASN A 432 36.52 -4.95 -20.28
CA ASN A 432 37.95 -5.10 -19.96
C ASN A 432 38.76 -3.80 -20.16
N LEU A 433 38.36 -2.94 -21.11
CA LEU A 433 39.01 -1.64 -21.36
C LEU A 433 38.80 -0.61 -20.23
N ASN A 434 37.88 -0.88 -19.30
CA ASN A 434 37.59 -0.01 -18.17
C ASN A 434 38.28 -0.48 -16.87
N ALA A 435 39.17 -1.47 -16.94
CA ALA A 435 39.93 -1.95 -15.80
C ALA A 435 40.73 -0.82 -15.12
N ALA A 436 40.62 -0.76 -13.79
CA ALA A 436 41.29 0.23 -12.95
C ALA A 436 41.50 -0.33 -11.54
N SER A 437 42.49 0.21 -10.84
CA SER A 437 42.75 -0.18 -9.45
C SER A 437 41.59 0.24 -8.54
N GLY A 438 41.06 -0.71 -7.77
CA GLY A 438 40.02 -0.46 -6.77
C GLY A 438 38.62 -0.20 -7.34
N TYR A 439 37.71 0.18 -6.44
CA TYR A 439 36.30 0.41 -6.76
C TYR A 439 36.03 1.85 -7.20
N THR A 440 35.20 2.00 -8.23
CA THR A 440 34.66 3.30 -8.66
C THR A 440 33.14 3.30 -8.50
N GLN A 441 32.57 4.35 -7.89
CA GLN A 441 31.11 4.51 -7.83
C GLN A 441 30.54 4.86 -9.19
N ARG A 442 29.43 4.22 -9.54
CA ARG A 442 28.62 4.51 -10.73
C ARG A 442 27.24 4.95 -10.27
N THR A 443 26.64 5.90 -10.97
CA THR A 443 25.33 6.46 -10.62
C THR A 443 24.48 6.72 -11.86
N PHE A 444 23.19 6.39 -11.79
CA PHE A 444 22.22 6.56 -12.87
C PHE A 444 20.88 7.02 -12.29
N SER A 445 20.14 7.83 -13.06
CA SER A 445 18.75 8.17 -12.71
C SER A 445 17.80 7.13 -13.28
N LEU A 446 16.89 6.66 -12.45
CA LEU A 446 15.75 5.82 -12.78
C LEU A 446 14.42 6.57 -12.60
N ALA A 447 14.44 7.91 -12.47
CA ALA A 447 13.25 8.70 -12.18
C ALA A 447 12.16 8.55 -13.26
N SER A 448 12.52 8.26 -14.51
CA SER A 448 11.57 7.95 -15.59
C SER A 448 10.74 6.69 -15.36
N TYR A 449 11.13 5.85 -14.41
CA TYR A 449 10.43 4.63 -14.02
C TYR A 449 9.60 4.82 -12.75
N ALA A 450 9.46 6.05 -12.23
CA ALA A 450 8.55 6.33 -11.13
C ALA A 450 7.13 5.81 -11.43
N GLY A 451 6.56 5.09 -10.47
CA GLY A 451 5.28 4.40 -10.59
C GLY A 451 5.35 3.05 -11.27
N GLN A 452 6.53 2.59 -11.67
CA GLN A 452 6.70 1.31 -12.36
C GLN A 452 7.50 0.34 -11.49
N THR A 453 7.12 -0.94 -11.58
CA THR A 453 7.98 -2.04 -11.16
C THR A 453 8.93 -2.38 -12.29
N VAL A 454 10.22 -2.27 -12.03
CA VAL A 454 11.29 -2.57 -12.98
C VAL A 454 12.28 -3.57 -12.39
N THR A 455 12.97 -4.32 -13.24
CA THR A 455 14.07 -5.19 -12.83
C THR A 455 15.39 -4.53 -13.17
N LEU A 456 16.21 -4.26 -12.16
CA LEU A 456 17.62 -3.92 -12.34
C LEU A 456 18.38 -5.21 -12.61
N LYS A 457 19.12 -5.26 -13.72
CA LYS A 457 19.90 -6.43 -14.13
C LYS A 457 21.32 -6.05 -14.54
N PHE A 458 22.28 -6.76 -13.96
CA PHE A 458 23.66 -6.81 -14.41
C PHE A 458 23.85 -8.10 -15.21
N THR A 459 24.44 -7.99 -16.41
CA THR A 459 24.78 -9.14 -17.25
C THR A 459 26.25 -9.04 -17.62
N GLY A 460 27.05 -9.92 -17.04
CA GLY A 460 28.44 -10.17 -17.43
C GLY A 460 28.49 -11.09 -18.64
N THR A 461 29.43 -10.86 -19.54
CA THR A 461 29.71 -11.76 -20.66
C THR A 461 31.20 -11.76 -20.89
N GLU A 462 31.81 -12.91 -20.62
CA GLU A 462 33.23 -13.18 -20.85
C GLU A 462 33.42 -13.94 -22.17
N GLY A 463 34.49 -13.60 -22.88
CA GLY A 463 35.01 -14.33 -24.03
C GLY A 463 35.77 -15.59 -23.61
N SER A 464 36.42 -16.23 -24.57
CA SER A 464 36.89 -17.62 -24.41
C SER A 464 38.36 -17.81 -23.97
N THR A 465 39.11 -16.74 -23.66
CA THR A 465 40.59 -16.85 -23.56
C THR A 465 41.20 -16.24 -22.30
N LEU A 466 41.01 -14.94 -22.05
CA LEU A 466 41.58 -14.25 -20.88
C LEU A 466 40.44 -13.77 -19.99
N GLN A 467 40.70 -13.73 -18.68
CA GLN A 467 39.66 -13.41 -17.71
C GLN A 467 39.40 -11.91 -17.64
N THR A 468 38.15 -11.54 -17.41
CA THR A 468 37.76 -10.24 -16.90
C THR A 468 36.72 -10.42 -15.80
N SER A 469 37.08 -9.97 -14.60
CA SER A 469 36.21 -9.99 -13.42
C SER A 469 35.47 -8.66 -13.30
N PHE A 470 34.15 -8.72 -13.16
CA PHE A 470 33.32 -7.57 -12.83
C PHE A 470 32.80 -7.72 -11.40
N VAL A 471 33.38 -6.94 -10.48
CA VAL A 471 33.06 -7.01 -9.05
C VAL A 471 32.20 -5.82 -8.66
N VAL A 472 30.96 -6.10 -8.26
CA VAL A 472 29.94 -5.13 -7.86
C VAL A 472 29.71 -5.22 -6.36
N ASP A 473 29.68 -4.07 -5.70
CA ASP A 473 29.43 -3.98 -4.26
C ASP A 473 28.71 -2.68 -3.89
N ASP A 474 28.16 -2.61 -2.67
CA ASP A 474 27.48 -1.43 -2.10
C ASP A 474 26.47 -0.80 -3.07
N THR A 475 25.53 -1.59 -3.55
CA THR A 475 24.42 -1.12 -4.39
C THR A 475 23.47 -0.23 -3.57
N ALA A 476 22.77 0.68 -4.23
CA ALA A 476 21.66 1.42 -3.65
C ALA A 476 20.75 1.94 -4.76
N LEU A 477 19.45 1.95 -4.51
CA LEU A 477 18.48 2.74 -5.28
C LEU A 477 17.77 3.66 -4.30
N ASN A 478 18.24 4.90 -4.22
CA ASN A 478 17.69 5.91 -3.32
C ASN A 478 16.64 6.74 -4.04
N VAL A 479 15.43 6.82 -3.48
CA VAL A 479 14.36 7.67 -3.98
C VAL A 479 14.10 8.83 -3.03
N SER A 480 13.68 9.98 -3.56
CA SER A 480 13.24 11.17 -2.80
C SER A 480 12.41 12.13 -3.65
#